data_AF-A0A1H0Q520-F1
#
_entry.id   AF-A0A1H0Q520-F1
#
_cell.length_a   1.000
_cell.length_b   1.000
_cell.length_c   1.000
_cell.angle_alpha   90.00
_cell.angle_beta   90.00
_cell.angle_gamma   90.00
#
_symmetry.space_group_name_H-M   'P 1'
#
loop_
_entity.id
_entity.type
_entity.pdbx_description
1 polymer ?
#
loop_
_entity_poly.entity_id
_entity_poly.type
_entity_poly.pdbx_seq_one_letter_code
_entity_poly.pdbx_strand_id
1 'polypeptide(L)'
;MSHFRFVTKYKNYTVFKFCTSNETREPSRCIKLTLMWQNILIMEFYILVGLLLLGVVLLVFALRRPLILHSLLVFFVTAYFTTIIGVIVVEEKMIEYPVSFLDHYFDSSLLFEYFLFPIVNIYFYQMTYESQWIGVIVKATLLSAILTLIEYLFEVFTDLIEYHTWTWVLSFIGMFLFLLSMRGLMGMIRNFSR
;
A
#
# COMPACT_ATOMS: atom_id res chain seq x y z
N MET A 1 30.29 -32.82 -3.98
CA MET A 1 30.40 -32.22 -5.32
C MET A 1 29.54 -33.04 -6.28
N SER A 2 28.25 -32.70 -6.36
CA SER A 2 27.30 -33.22 -7.36
C SER A 2 25.98 -32.44 -7.20
N HIS A 3 25.96 -31.19 -7.69
CA HIS A 3 24.76 -30.37 -7.78
C HIS A 3 23.86 -30.91 -8.89
N PHE A 4 22.78 -31.62 -8.54
CA PHE A 4 21.71 -31.88 -9.50
C PHE A 4 20.80 -30.66 -9.58
N ARG A 5 20.81 -30.01 -10.74
CA ARG A 5 20.03 -28.83 -11.08
C ARG A 5 18.86 -29.31 -11.94
N PHE A 6 17.68 -29.47 -11.36
CA PHE A 6 16.47 -29.72 -12.14
C PHE A 6 15.79 -28.39 -12.44
N VAL A 7 15.76 -28.04 -13.73
CA VAL A 7 15.03 -26.89 -14.27
C VAL A 7 13.68 -27.40 -14.74
N THR A 8 12.62 -27.15 -13.98
CA THR A 8 11.25 -27.28 -14.49
C THR A 8 10.78 -25.91 -14.96
N LYS A 9 10.58 -25.79 -16.28
CA LYS A 9 10.17 -24.55 -16.94
C LYS A 9 8.64 -24.47 -16.91
N TYR A 10 8.06 -23.76 -15.95
CA TYR A 10 6.63 -23.46 -15.93
C TYR A 10 6.42 -21.94 -16.08
N LYS A 11 5.89 -21.54 -17.24
CA LYS A 11 5.45 -20.17 -17.60
C LYS A 11 6.28 -19.03 -16.95
N ASN A 12 7.45 -18.75 -17.51
CA ASN A 12 8.23 -17.49 -17.36
C ASN A 12 8.56 -16.94 -15.96
N TYR A 13 8.34 -17.66 -14.86
CA TYR A 13 8.86 -17.30 -13.54
C TYR A 13 9.84 -18.37 -13.04
N THR A 14 11.07 -17.95 -12.71
CA THR A 14 12.11 -18.86 -12.21
C THR A 14 12.03 -18.89 -10.68
N VAL A 15 11.11 -19.67 -10.13
CA VAL A 15 11.00 -19.81 -8.67
C VAL A 15 12.06 -20.80 -8.18
N PHE A 16 13.17 -20.29 -7.65
CA PHE A 16 14.16 -21.09 -6.93
C PHE A 16 13.66 -21.33 -5.51
N LYS A 17 13.28 -22.57 -5.17
CA LYS A 17 13.14 -22.97 -3.77
C LYS A 17 14.03 -24.17 -3.48
N PHE A 18 15.01 -23.96 -2.61
CA PHE A 18 15.89 -24.99 -2.05
C PHE A 18 15.03 -25.99 -1.24
N CYS A 19 14.71 -27.17 -1.78
CA CYS A 19 14.48 -28.33 -0.90
C CYS A 19 15.87 -28.68 -0.34
N THR A 20 16.07 -28.52 0.98
CA THR A 20 17.31 -28.88 1.67
C THR A 20 17.55 -30.39 1.55
N SER A 21 18.81 -30.86 1.51
CA SER A 21 19.11 -32.27 1.19
C SER A 21 18.50 -33.28 2.17
N ASN A 22 18.09 -32.85 3.37
CA ASN A 22 17.52 -33.71 4.41
C ASN A 22 16.02 -34.03 4.17
N GLU A 23 15.32 -33.23 3.35
CA GLU A 23 13.90 -33.40 3.02
C GLU A 23 13.71 -34.11 1.66
N THR A 24 14.61 -35.04 1.32
CA THR A 24 14.55 -35.85 0.10
C THR A 24 14.01 -37.26 0.33
N ARG A 25 13.71 -37.63 1.59
CA ARG A 25 13.17 -38.95 1.95
C ARG A 25 11.65 -39.10 1.79
N GLU A 26 10.89 -38.00 1.68
CA GLU A 26 9.42 -38.05 1.52
C GLU A 26 8.94 -37.06 0.42
N PRO A 27 8.78 -37.50 -0.84
CA PRO A 27 8.41 -36.61 -1.96
C PRO A 27 7.00 -36.01 -1.81
N SER A 28 6.12 -36.63 -1.02
CA SER A 28 4.79 -36.11 -0.67
C SER A 28 4.84 -34.80 0.10
N ARG A 29 5.91 -34.53 0.88
CA ARG A 29 6.07 -33.28 1.66
C ARG A 29 6.49 -32.09 0.81
N CYS A 30 7.48 -32.22 -0.08
CA CYS A 30 7.86 -31.12 -0.98
C CYS A 30 6.68 -30.76 -1.94
N ILE A 31 5.87 -31.73 -2.42
CA ILE A 31 4.67 -31.44 -3.25
C ILE A 31 3.59 -30.70 -2.44
N LYS A 32 3.36 -31.10 -1.19
CA LYS A 32 2.40 -30.41 -0.31
C LYS A 32 2.85 -29.00 0.04
N LEU A 33 4.16 -28.80 0.26
CA LEU A 33 4.73 -27.47 0.45
C LEU A 33 4.57 -26.61 -0.81
N THR A 34 4.95 -27.08 -1.99
CA THR A 34 4.82 -26.29 -3.22
C THR A 34 3.38 -25.95 -3.55
N LEU A 35 2.42 -26.86 -3.33
CA LEU A 35 0.99 -26.57 -3.46
C LEU A 35 0.49 -25.57 -2.41
N MET A 36 1.00 -25.63 -1.18
CA MET A 36 0.65 -24.66 -0.13
C MET A 36 1.13 -23.25 -0.48
N TRP A 37 2.38 -23.14 -0.97
CA TRP A 37 2.94 -21.88 -1.46
C TRP A 37 2.22 -21.35 -2.71
N GLN A 38 1.81 -22.23 -3.62
CA GLN A 38 1.01 -21.86 -4.80
C GLN A 38 -0.34 -21.25 -4.38
N ASN A 39 -1.02 -21.82 -3.38
CA ASN A 39 -2.31 -21.33 -2.92
C ASN A 39 -2.20 -19.98 -2.17
N ILE A 40 -1.12 -19.78 -1.40
CA ILE A 40 -0.82 -18.47 -0.75
C ILE A 40 -0.67 -17.38 -1.82
N LEU A 41 0.17 -17.62 -2.85
CA LEU A 41 0.45 -16.62 -3.89
C LEU A 41 -0.79 -16.25 -4.71
N ILE A 42 -1.68 -17.22 -4.94
CA ILE A 42 -2.93 -16.98 -5.67
C ILE A 42 -3.88 -16.09 -4.85
N MET A 43 -3.98 -16.30 -3.53
CA MET A 43 -4.85 -15.51 -2.65
C MET A 43 -4.39 -14.05 -2.59
N GLU A 44 -3.10 -13.81 -2.43
CA GLU A 44 -2.51 -12.46 -2.36
C GLU A 44 -2.71 -11.69 -3.68
N PHE A 45 -2.58 -12.36 -4.82
CA PHE A 45 -2.87 -11.77 -6.14
C PHE A 45 -4.32 -11.28 -6.26
N TYR A 46 -5.29 -12.07 -5.77
CA TYR A 46 -6.70 -11.65 -5.79
C TYR A 46 -6.95 -10.43 -4.90
N ILE A 47 -6.29 -10.34 -3.74
CA ILE A 47 -6.40 -9.18 -2.84
C ILE A 47 -5.87 -7.92 -3.52
N LEU A 48 -4.68 -7.99 -4.13
CA LEU A 48 -4.05 -6.91 -4.89
C LEU A 48 -4.93 -6.41 -6.03
N VAL A 49 -5.43 -7.32 -6.88
CA VAL A 49 -6.30 -6.97 -8.00
C VAL A 49 -7.61 -6.37 -7.51
N GLY A 50 -8.17 -6.92 -6.43
CA GLY A 50 -9.35 -6.36 -5.77
C GLY A 50 -9.12 -4.93 -5.28
N LEU A 51 -7.98 -4.68 -4.62
CA LEU A 51 -7.61 -3.37 -4.10
C LEU A 51 -7.37 -2.35 -5.24
N LEU A 52 -6.69 -2.76 -6.30
CA LEU A 52 -6.44 -1.94 -7.48
C LEU A 52 -7.77 -1.57 -8.17
N LEU A 53 -8.66 -2.55 -8.38
CA LEU A 53 -9.98 -2.30 -8.96
C LEU A 53 -10.81 -1.37 -8.08
N LEU A 54 -10.80 -1.58 -6.76
CA LEU A 54 -11.46 -0.69 -5.80
C LEU A 54 -10.92 0.75 -5.92
N GLY A 55 -9.60 0.91 -5.93
CA GLY A 55 -8.96 2.21 -6.09
C GLY A 55 -9.34 2.90 -7.40
N VAL A 56 -9.32 2.18 -8.53
CA VAL A 56 -9.72 2.74 -9.83
C VAL A 56 -11.18 3.18 -9.83
N VAL A 57 -12.09 2.38 -9.27
CA VAL A 57 -13.52 2.73 -9.16
C VAL A 57 -13.70 3.98 -8.31
N LEU A 58 -13.04 4.05 -7.15
CA LEU A 58 -13.09 5.21 -6.26
C LEU A 58 -12.51 6.47 -6.93
N LEU A 59 -11.39 6.33 -7.66
CA LEU A 59 -10.78 7.44 -8.41
C LEU A 59 -11.73 7.97 -9.49
N VAL A 60 -12.33 7.09 -10.30
CA VAL A 60 -13.29 7.49 -11.34
C VAL A 60 -14.49 8.20 -10.72
N PHE A 61 -14.99 7.71 -9.57
CA PHE A 61 -16.09 8.36 -8.88
C PHE A 61 -15.69 9.74 -8.33
N ALA A 62 -14.50 9.87 -7.75
CA ALA A 62 -13.96 11.13 -7.26
C ALA A 62 -13.80 12.17 -8.39
N LEU A 63 -13.40 11.75 -9.59
CA LEU A 63 -13.23 12.60 -10.77
C LEU A 63 -14.55 13.02 -11.44
N ARG A 64 -15.70 12.41 -11.12
CA ARG A 64 -17.00 12.86 -11.64
C ARG A 64 -17.50 14.16 -11.00
N ARG A 65 -16.85 14.65 -9.95
CA ARG A 65 -17.19 15.92 -9.27
C ARG A 65 -16.68 17.12 -10.07
N PRO A 66 -17.32 18.30 -9.97
CA PRO A 66 -16.99 19.46 -10.80
C PRO A 66 -15.57 20.01 -10.59
N LEU A 67 -14.89 19.65 -9.50
CA LEU A 67 -13.52 20.08 -9.16
C LEU A 67 -12.46 19.07 -9.65
N ILE A 68 -12.49 18.71 -10.94
CA ILE A 68 -11.62 17.66 -11.51
C ILE A 68 -10.13 18.04 -11.41
N LEU A 69 -9.77 19.27 -11.81
CA LEU A 69 -8.38 19.74 -11.79
C LEU A 69 -7.80 19.79 -10.37
N HIS A 70 -8.57 20.29 -9.41
CA HIS A 70 -8.14 20.32 -8.00
C HIS A 70 -7.99 18.90 -7.43
N SER A 71 -8.89 17.99 -7.80
CA SER A 71 -8.83 16.58 -7.37
C SER A 71 -7.60 15.87 -7.94
N LEU A 72 -7.30 16.07 -9.23
CA LEU A 72 -6.08 15.53 -9.86
C LEU A 72 -4.81 16.12 -9.23
N LEU A 73 -4.80 17.43 -8.96
CA LEU A 73 -3.65 18.07 -8.33
C LEU A 73 -3.39 17.50 -6.93
N VAL A 74 -4.44 17.35 -6.10
CA VAL A 74 -4.32 16.70 -4.78
C VAL A 74 -3.79 15.28 -4.91
N PHE A 75 -4.28 14.51 -5.89
CA PHE A 75 -3.81 13.15 -6.15
C PHE A 75 -2.30 13.12 -6.45
N PHE A 76 -1.85 13.90 -7.44
CA PHE A 76 -0.44 13.88 -7.86
C PHE A 76 0.50 14.41 -6.78
N VAL A 77 0.12 15.49 -6.09
CA VAL A 77 0.93 16.04 -5.00
C VAL A 77 1.04 15.03 -3.86
N THR A 78 -0.08 14.40 -3.49
CA THR A 78 -0.07 13.38 -2.44
C THR A 78 0.77 12.17 -2.83
N ALA A 79 0.59 11.66 -4.06
CA ALA A 79 1.38 10.54 -4.57
C ALA A 79 2.88 10.86 -4.56
N TYR A 80 3.27 12.06 -5.00
CA TYR A 80 4.67 12.49 -5.01
C TYR A 80 5.28 12.53 -3.59
N PHE A 81 4.60 13.18 -2.64
CA PHE A 81 5.11 13.27 -1.26
C PHE A 81 5.15 11.91 -0.56
N THR A 82 4.13 11.07 -0.78
CA THR A 82 4.12 9.73 -0.20
C THR A 82 5.26 8.88 -0.72
N THR A 83 5.57 8.93 -2.02
CA THR A 83 6.74 8.22 -2.57
C THR A 83 8.05 8.65 -1.91
N ILE A 84 8.25 9.95 -1.68
CA ILE A 84 9.46 10.44 -0.99
C ILE A 84 9.53 9.90 0.44
N ILE A 85 8.42 10.01 1.19
CA ILE A 85 8.36 9.54 2.58
C ILE A 85 8.59 8.03 2.64
N GLY A 86 7.97 7.26 1.74
CA GLY A 86 8.11 5.81 1.71
C GLY A 86 9.54 5.37 1.43
N VAL A 87 10.26 6.04 0.51
CA VAL A 87 11.69 5.76 0.29
C VAL A 87 12.51 6.02 1.56
N ILE A 88 12.28 7.15 2.24
CA ILE A 88 12.99 7.48 3.50
C ILE A 88 12.71 6.42 4.57
N VAL A 89 11.45 5.99 4.71
CA VAL A 89 11.04 5.00 5.72
C VAL A 89 11.69 3.63 5.48
N VAL A 90 11.82 3.24 4.21
CA VAL A 90 12.50 1.99 3.81
C VAL A 90 14.01 2.09 4.02
N GLU A 91 14.64 3.21 3.66
CA GLU A 91 16.09 3.40 3.84
C GLU A 91 16.50 3.38 5.33
N GLU A 92 15.67 3.94 6.20
CA GLU A 92 15.85 3.93 7.65
C GLU A 92 15.55 2.56 8.30
N LYS A 93 15.21 1.53 7.50
CA LYS A 93 14.85 0.17 7.94
C LYS A 93 13.76 0.14 9.01
N MET A 94 12.90 1.16 9.04
CA MET A 94 11.80 1.21 9.99
C MET A 94 10.70 0.20 9.63
N ILE A 95 10.62 -0.15 8.35
CA ILE A 95 9.70 -1.11 7.75
C ILE A 95 10.48 -1.98 6.77
N GLU A 96 10.48 -3.31 6.96
CA GLU A 96 11.02 -4.26 6.00
C GLU A 96 9.86 -4.97 5.27
N TYR A 97 9.95 -5.05 3.94
CA TYR A 97 8.99 -5.76 3.08
C TYR A 97 9.59 -7.11 2.67
N PRO A 98 9.40 -8.20 3.45
CA PRO A 98 10.07 -9.47 3.21
C PRO A 98 9.56 -10.24 1.97
N VAL A 99 8.40 -9.86 1.43
CA VAL A 99 7.77 -10.53 0.27
C VAL A 99 7.50 -9.56 -0.88
N SER A 100 8.49 -9.41 -1.76
CA SER A 100 8.38 -8.61 -2.98
C SER A 100 7.67 -9.39 -4.09
N PHE A 101 6.44 -8.99 -4.41
CA PHE A 101 5.56 -9.72 -5.36
C PHE A 101 5.93 -9.53 -6.84
N LEU A 102 6.59 -8.41 -7.14
CA LEU A 102 7.41 -8.23 -8.33
C LEU A 102 8.82 -8.10 -7.79
N ASP A 103 9.73 -8.98 -8.19
CA ASP A 103 11.13 -9.16 -7.76
C ASP A 103 12.00 -7.88 -7.61
N HIS A 104 11.44 -6.68 -7.83
CA HIS A 104 12.08 -5.42 -7.48
C HIS A 104 11.18 -4.16 -7.35
N TYR A 105 9.86 -4.19 -7.62
CA TYR A 105 9.14 -2.93 -7.93
C TYR A 105 7.73 -2.70 -7.34
N PHE A 106 6.98 -3.72 -6.90
CA PHE A 106 5.61 -3.52 -6.45
C PHE A 106 5.24 -4.43 -5.27
N ASP A 107 5.23 -3.84 -4.08
CA ASP A 107 4.68 -4.45 -2.87
C ASP A 107 3.22 -4.01 -2.69
N SER A 108 2.37 -4.92 -2.20
CA SER A 108 0.94 -4.65 -2.00
C SER A 108 0.68 -3.49 -1.04
N SER A 109 1.54 -3.36 -0.03
CA SER A 109 1.55 -2.28 0.95
C SER A 109 1.83 -0.94 0.29
N LEU A 110 2.79 -0.90 -0.64
CA LEU A 110 3.10 0.30 -1.44
C LEU A 110 1.92 0.65 -2.36
N LEU A 111 1.19 -0.32 -2.90
CA LEU A 111 -0.01 -0.03 -3.69
C LEU A 111 -1.10 0.61 -2.83
N PHE A 112 -1.29 0.12 -1.60
CA PHE A 112 -2.22 0.74 -0.65
C PHE A 112 -1.81 2.19 -0.31
N GLU A 113 -0.55 2.40 0.05
CA GLU A 113 -0.03 3.72 0.45
C GLU A 113 0.09 4.71 -0.71
N TYR A 114 0.50 4.28 -1.90
CA TYR A 114 0.72 5.19 -3.03
C TYR A 114 -0.48 5.34 -3.95
N PHE A 115 -1.49 4.50 -3.84
CA PHE A 115 -2.68 4.60 -4.69
C PHE A 115 -3.93 4.92 -3.87
N LEU A 116 -4.22 4.15 -2.83
CA LEU A 116 -5.43 4.32 -2.02
C LEU A 116 -5.37 5.59 -1.18
N PHE A 117 -4.23 5.89 -0.55
CA PHE A 117 -4.10 7.07 0.28
C PHE A 117 -4.23 8.40 -0.50
N PRO A 118 -3.65 8.58 -1.70
CA PRO A 118 -3.97 9.75 -2.54
C PRO A 118 -5.45 9.86 -2.89
N ILE A 119 -6.14 8.75 -3.18
CA ILE A 119 -7.59 8.77 -3.46
C ILE A 119 -8.35 9.24 -2.22
N VAL A 120 -8.01 8.71 -1.04
CA VAL A 120 -8.62 9.09 0.23
C VAL A 120 -8.40 10.59 0.52
N ASN A 121 -7.22 11.14 0.19
CA ASN A 121 -6.95 12.59 0.28
C ASN A 121 -7.86 13.42 -0.64
N ILE A 122 -8.19 12.95 -1.84
CA ILE A 122 -9.16 13.62 -2.71
C ILE A 122 -10.54 13.68 -2.02
N TYR A 123 -11.01 12.56 -1.47
CA TYR A 123 -12.29 12.51 -0.77
C TYR A 123 -12.31 13.41 0.46
N PHE A 124 -11.21 13.42 1.22
CA PHE A 124 -11.03 14.33 2.34
C PHE A 124 -11.14 15.80 1.92
N TYR A 125 -10.43 16.17 0.85
CA TYR A 125 -10.48 17.52 0.29
C TYR A 125 -11.90 17.90 -0.14
N GLN A 126 -12.60 17.02 -0.86
CA GLN A 126 -13.98 17.25 -1.29
C GLN A 126 -14.95 17.40 -0.09
N MET A 127 -14.80 16.56 0.94
CA MET A 127 -15.64 16.59 2.14
C MET A 127 -15.38 17.82 3.02
N THR A 128 -14.17 18.38 2.97
CA THR A 128 -13.73 19.53 3.78
C THR A 128 -13.75 20.85 3.03
N TYR A 129 -14.22 20.86 1.77
CA TYR A 129 -14.23 22.06 0.93
C TYR A 129 -15.03 23.21 1.56
N GLU A 130 -16.25 22.91 2.03
CA GLU A 130 -17.16 23.87 2.70
C GLU A 130 -17.13 23.78 4.23
N SER A 131 -16.25 22.97 4.82
CA SER A 131 -16.26 22.74 6.27
C SER A 131 -15.45 23.77 7.04
N GLN A 132 -15.94 24.13 8.23
CA GLN A 132 -15.19 24.96 9.18
C GLN A 132 -13.99 24.19 9.77
N TRP A 133 -12.98 24.91 10.25
CA TRP A 133 -11.72 24.33 10.76
C TRP A 133 -11.91 23.20 11.77
N ILE A 134 -12.87 23.33 12.68
CA ILE A 134 -13.20 22.27 13.66
C ILE A 134 -13.70 21.01 12.96
N GLY A 135 -14.58 21.17 11.96
CA GLY A 135 -15.08 20.06 11.14
C GLY A 135 -13.98 19.40 10.29
N VAL A 136 -12.95 20.16 9.89
CA VAL A 136 -11.78 19.61 9.19
C VAL A 136 -10.98 18.70 10.13
N ILE A 137 -10.70 19.15 11.35
CA ILE A 137 -9.94 18.37 12.33
C ILE A 137 -10.67 17.07 12.67
N VAL A 138 -11.97 17.13 12.96
CA VAL A 138 -12.77 15.93 13.27
C VAL A 138 -12.74 14.92 12.12
N LYS A 139 -12.92 15.39 10.88
CA LYS A 139 -12.85 14.54 9.69
C LYS A 139 -11.45 13.96 9.49
N ALA A 140 -10.40 14.74 9.76
CA ALA A 140 -9.01 14.30 9.62
C ALA A 140 -8.71 13.18 10.63
N THR A 141 -9.08 13.36 11.90
CA THR A 141 -8.92 12.35 12.95
C THR A 141 -9.68 11.07 12.62
N LEU A 142 -10.93 11.19 12.15
CA LEU A 142 -11.75 10.03 11.82
C LEU A 142 -11.16 9.26 10.62
N LEU A 143 -10.71 9.98 9.59
CA LEU A 143 -10.16 9.37 8.39
C LEU A 143 -8.78 8.74 8.64
N SER A 144 -7.91 9.40 9.42
CA SER A 144 -6.63 8.82 9.83
C SER A 144 -6.85 7.58 10.70
N ALA A 145 -7.83 7.59 11.60
CA ALA A 145 -8.17 6.40 12.40
C ALA A 145 -8.62 5.22 11.53
N ILE A 146 -9.48 5.46 10.52
CA ILE A 146 -9.91 4.42 9.59
C ILE A 146 -8.72 3.88 8.79
N LEU A 147 -7.85 4.75 8.29
CA LEU A 147 -6.68 4.35 7.52
C LEU A 147 -5.71 3.51 8.35
N THR A 148 -5.37 3.95 9.55
CA THR A 148 -4.49 3.20 10.47
C THR A 148 -5.12 1.87 10.88
N LEU A 149 -6.44 1.81 11.04
CA LEU A 149 -7.12 0.54 11.29
C LEU A 149 -6.97 -0.40 10.10
N ILE A 150 -7.17 0.08 8.87
CA ILE A 150 -6.99 -0.73 7.66
C ILE A 150 -5.54 -1.22 7.55
N GLU A 151 -4.56 -0.35 7.79
CA GLU A 151 -3.13 -0.69 7.81
C GLU A 151 -2.84 -1.79 8.83
N TYR A 152 -3.35 -1.65 10.06
CA TYR A 152 -3.21 -2.68 11.11
C TYR A 152 -3.89 -4.00 10.74
N LEU A 153 -5.05 -3.97 10.05
CA LEU A 153 -5.63 -5.19 9.51
C LEU A 153 -4.71 -5.84 8.48
N PHE A 154 -4.12 -5.07 7.56
CA PHE A 154 -3.17 -5.63 6.60
C PHE A 154 -1.95 -6.23 7.29
N GLU A 155 -1.39 -5.59 8.32
CA GLU A 155 -0.31 -6.18 9.13
C GLU A 155 -0.69 -7.56 9.72
N VAL A 156 -1.90 -7.69 10.26
CA VAL A 156 -2.34 -8.96 10.90
C VAL A 156 -2.75 -10.03 9.88
N PHE A 157 -3.36 -9.64 8.77
CA PHE A 157 -3.88 -10.57 7.75
C PHE A 157 -2.83 -10.94 6.69
N THR A 158 -1.77 -10.15 6.56
CA THR A 158 -0.71 -10.38 5.60
C THR A 158 0.66 -10.24 6.27
N ASP A 159 1.51 -11.28 6.21
CA ASP A 159 2.94 -11.22 6.59
C ASP A 159 3.76 -10.42 5.56
N LEU A 160 3.16 -9.36 4.99
CA LEU A 160 3.74 -8.53 3.93
C LEU A 160 4.63 -7.41 4.49
N ILE A 161 4.50 -7.10 5.78
CA ILE A 161 5.19 -6.01 6.46
C ILE A 161 5.70 -6.50 7.81
N GLU A 162 7.02 -6.51 8.02
CA GLU A 162 7.60 -6.70 9.35
C GLU A 162 7.96 -5.32 9.95
N TYR A 163 7.21 -4.93 10.99
CA TYR A 163 7.47 -3.71 11.74
C TYR A 163 8.53 -3.98 12.82
N HIS A 164 9.78 -3.54 12.60
CA HIS A 164 10.86 -3.70 13.60
C HIS A 164 10.85 -2.61 14.67
N THR A 165 10.53 -1.36 14.32
CA THR A 165 10.59 -0.20 15.24
C THR A 165 9.42 0.77 15.07
N TRP A 166 8.62 0.60 14.01
CA TRP A 166 7.55 1.50 13.66
C TRP A 166 6.23 1.10 14.34
N THR A 167 5.49 2.08 14.86
CA THR A 167 4.26 1.85 15.63
C THR A 167 3.06 2.41 14.89
N TRP A 168 1.89 1.78 15.04
CA TRP A 168 0.62 2.26 14.49
C TRP A 168 0.28 3.72 14.89
N VAL A 169 0.79 4.18 16.04
CA VAL A 169 0.66 5.58 16.49
C VAL A 169 1.38 6.54 15.55
N LEU A 170 2.57 6.16 15.07
CA LEU A 170 3.35 6.98 14.14
C LEU A 170 2.66 7.05 12.77
N SER A 171 2.10 5.94 12.28
CA SER A 171 1.26 5.94 11.08
C SER A 171 0.06 6.87 11.24
N PHE A 172 -0.65 6.79 12.37
CA PHE A 172 -1.80 7.66 12.66
C PHE A 172 -1.42 9.15 12.65
N ILE A 173 -0.35 9.52 13.36
CA ILE A 173 0.10 10.92 13.45
C ILE A 173 0.58 11.40 12.07
N GLY A 174 1.33 10.58 11.34
CA GLY A 174 1.80 10.88 9.99
C GLY A 174 0.66 11.16 9.02
N MET A 175 -0.33 10.26 8.96
CA MET A 175 -1.51 10.41 8.12
C MET A 175 -2.35 11.64 8.51
N PHE A 176 -2.55 11.88 9.80
CA PHE A 176 -3.28 13.04 10.31
C PHE A 176 -2.62 14.36 9.91
N LEU A 177 -1.30 14.49 10.12
CA LEU A 177 -0.52 15.66 9.73
C LEU A 177 -0.48 15.85 8.21
N PHE A 178 -0.43 14.75 7.46
CA PHE A 178 -0.43 14.80 6.00
C PHE A 178 -1.76 15.32 5.44
N LEU A 179 -2.89 14.83 5.96
CA LEU A 179 -4.23 15.29 5.58
C LEU A 179 -4.40 16.80 5.82
N LEU A 180 -3.94 17.29 6.97
CA LEU A 180 -3.96 18.72 7.29
C LEU A 180 -3.04 19.53 6.38
N SER A 181 -1.82 19.03 6.14
CA SER A 181 -0.85 19.67 5.24
C SER A 181 -1.41 19.83 3.83
N MET A 182 -2.02 18.78 3.28
CA MET A 182 -2.63 18.82 1.95
C MET A 182 -3.79 19.83 1.87
N ARG A 183 -4.61 19.90 2.92
CA ARG A 183 -5.69 20.90 2.99
C ARG A 183 -5.16 22.33 3.04
N GLY A 184 -4.07 22.55 3.77
CA GLY A 184 -3.36 23.84 3.83
C GLY A 184 -2.80 24.24 2.47
N LEU A 185 -2.10 23.32 1.80
CA LEU A 185 -1.50 23.52 0.48
C LEU A 185 -2.57 23.90 -0.56
N MET A 186 -3.70 23.20 -0.58
CA MET A 186 -4.80 23.58 -1.49
C MET A 186 -5.47 24.91 -1.14
N GLY A 187 -5.52 25.26 0.14
CA GLY A 187 -5.96 26.58 0.58
C GLY A 187 -5.06 27.68 0.01
N MET A 188 -3.74 27.48 0.03
CA MET A 188 -2.76 28.41 -0.52
C MET A 188 -2.91 28.56 -2.05
N ILE A 189 -3.01 27.45 -2.78
CA ILE A 189 -3.20 27.46 -4.24
C ILE A 189 -4.47 28.21 -4.63
N ARG A 190 -5.57 28.00 -3.90
CA ARG A 190 -6.83 28.70 -4.16
C ARG A 190 -6.71 30.21 -3.93
N ASN A 191 -6.00 30.63 -2.89
CA ASN A 191 -5.78 32.05 -2.62
C ASN A 191 -4.92 32.71 -3.70
N PHE A 192 -3.98 31.97 -4.29
CA PHE A 192 -3.13 32.49 -5.38
C PHE A 192 -3.86 32.57 -6.74
N SER A 193 -4.84 31.68 -6.97
CA SER A 193 -5.64 31.67 -8.20
C SER A 193 -6.76 32.72 -8.23
N ARG A 194 -6.91 33.54 -7.18
CA ARG A 194 -7.99 34.51 -7.00
C ARG A 194 -7.46 35.93 -7.17
#